data_AF-A0A2V3VTH8-F1
#
_entry.id   AF-A0A2V3VTH8-F1
#
_cell.length_a   1.000
_cell.length_b   1.000
_cell.length_c   1.000
_cell.angle_alpha   90.00
_cell.angle_beta   90.00
_cell.angle_gamma   90.00
#
_symmetry.space_group_name_H-M   'P 1'
#
loop_
_entity.id
_entity.type
_entity.pdbx_description
1 polymer ?
#
loop_
_entity_poly.entity_id
_entity_poly.type
_entity_poly.pdbx_seq_one_letter_code
_entity_poly.pdbx_strand_id
1 'polypeptide(L)' 'MYCLIKEWPNKMATLMTEDGVVLWTFNNVEEARQVWQDWCSLQKNRISNQVEYLGKSE' A
#
# COMPACT_ATOMS: atom_id res chain seq x y z
N MET A 1 2.45 3.83 -7.19
CA MET A 1 2.31 2.38 -6.90
C MET A 1 0.88 2.14 -6.42
N TYR A 2 0.05 1.44 -7.19
CA TYR A 2 -1.31 1.07 -6.78
C TYR A 2 -1.29 -0.36 -6.25
N CYS A 3 -1.79 -0.58 -5.04
CA CYS A 3 -2.04 -1.94 -4.54
C CYS A 3 -3.54 -2.11 -4.32
N LEU A 4 -3.97 -3.35 -4.45
CA LEU A 4 -5.35 -3.78 -4.35
C LEU A 4 -5.50 -4.57 -3.05
N ILE A 5 -6.53 -4.23 -2.27
CA ILE A 5 -6.94 -5.04 -1.13
C ILE A 5 -8.11 -5.89 -1.59
N LYS A 6 -7.92 -7.20 -1.59
CA LYS A 6 -8.97 -8.19 -1.86
C LYS A 6 -9.46 -8.77 -0.54
N GLU A 7 -10.72 -8.51 -0.20
CA GLU A 7 -11.39 -9.12 0.95
C GLU A 7 -11.94 -10.51 0.57
N TRP A 8 -11.75 -11.47 1.46
CA TRP A 8 -12.27 -12.83 1.33
C TRP A 8 -13.46 -13.05 2.28
N PRO A 9 -14.39 -13.95 1.93
CA PRO A 9 -15.59 -14.21 2.74
C PRO A 9 -15.29 -14.80 4.14
N ASN A 10 -14.05 -15.20 4.40
CA ASN A 10 -13.58 -15.69 5.70
C ASN A 10 -12.96 -14.58 6.58
N LYS A 11 -13.20 -13.30 6.26
CA LYS A 11 -12.61 -12.11 6.90
C LYS A 11 -11.12 -11.89 6.63
N MET A 12 -10.47 -12.75 5.86
CA MET A 12 -9.09 -12.51 5.44
C MET A 12 -9.05 -11.40 4.40
N ALA A 13 -7.95 -10.66 4.34
CA ALA A 13 -7.71 -9.65 3.34
C ALA A 13 -6.33 -9.85 2.73
N THR A 14 -6.25 -9.89 1.41
CA THR A 14 -5.00 -10.04 0.68
C THR A 14 -4.64 -8.72 0.03
N LEU A 15 -3.43 -8.24 0.33
CA LEU A 15 -2.82 -7.14 -0.39
C LEU A 15 -2.06 -7.70 -1.59
N MET A 16 -2.44 -7.24 -2.78
CA MET A 16 -1.84 -7.66 -4.04
C MET A 16 -1.47 -6.46 -4.90
N THR A 17 -0.45 -6.61 -5.73
CA THR A 17 -0.14 -5.62 -6.76
C THR A 17 -1.14 -5.72 -7.92
N GLU A 18 -1.18 -4.69 -8.76
CA GLU A 18 -1.95 -4.73 -10.02
C GLU A 18 -1.54 -5.88 -10.94
N ASP A 19 -0.28 -6.32 -10.83
CA ASP A 19 0.27 -7.48 -11.54
C ASP A 19 -0.26 -8.84 -11.03
N GLY A 20 -1.07 -8.83 -9.96
CA GLY A 20 -1.62 -10.03 -9.36
C GLY A 20 -0.70 -10.71 -8.35
N VAL A 21 0.46 -10.11 -8.04
CA VAL A 21 1.40 -10.64 -7.06
C VAL A 21 0.87 -10.38 -5.65
N VAL A 22 0.69 -11.45 -4.89
CA VAL A 22 0.30 -11.37 -3.48
C VAL A 22 1.48 -10.89 -2.65
N LEU A 23 1.37 -9.69 -2.08
CA LEU A 23 2.38 -9.12 -1.19
C LEU A 23 2.21 -9.65 0.23
N TRP A 24 0.97 -9.63 0.72
CA TRP A 24 0.67 -10.01 2.09
C TRP A 24 -0.76 -10.51 2.22
N THR A 25 -0.97 -11.50 3.08
CA THR A 25 -2.31 -11.95 3.45
C THR A 25 -2.51 -11.73 4.94
N PHE A 26 -3.55 -10.98 5.27
CA PHE A 26 -3.99 -10.69 6.61
C PHE A 26 -5.16 -11.57 6.98
N ASN A 27 -5.27 -11.92 8.24
CA ASN A 27 -6.36 -12.74 8.74
C ASN A 27 -7.64 -11.92 9.05
N ASN A 28 -7.52 -10.59 9.03
CA ASN A 28 -8.61 -9.64 9.24
C ASN A 28 -8.47 -8.44 8.28
N VAL A 29 -9.57 -8.00 7.68
CA VAL A 29 -9.63 -6.79 6.85
C VAL A 29 -9.29 -5.52 7.63
N GLU A 30 -9.61 -5.44 8.92
CA GLU A 30 -9.31 -4.26 9.74
C GLU A 30 -7.80 -4.03 9.85
N GLU A 31 -7.04 -5.10 10.11
CA GLU A 31 -5.58 -5.07 10.15
C GLU A 31 -5.00 -4.71 8.77
N ALA A 32 -5.50 -5.34 7.70
CA ALA A 32 -5.07 -5.01 6.34
C ALA A 32 -5.29 -3.54 6.00
N ARG A 33 -6.43 -2.98 6.42
CA ARG A 33 -6.78 -1.58 6.15
C ARG A 33 -5.92 -0.62 6.96
N GLN A 34 -5.63 -0.93 8.22
CA GLN A 34 -4.71 -0.16 9.05
C GLN A 34 -3.29 -0.15 8.44
N VAL A 35 -2.75 -1.32 8.11
CA VAL A 35 -1.42 -1.44 7.52
C VAL A 35 -1.36 -0.73 6.16
N TRP A 36 -2.42 -0.83 5.36
CA TRP A 36 -2.50 -0.10 4.09
C TRP A 36 -2.58 1.42 4.28
N GLN A 37 -3.35 1.93 5.24
CA GLN A 37 -3.40 3.36 5.53
C GLN A 37 -2.07 3.91 6.03
N ASP A 38 -1.38 3.16 6.90
CA ASP A 38 -0.06 3.52 7.42
C ASP A 38 0.97 3.52 6.29
N TRP A 39 1.00 2.45 5.48
CA TRP A 39 1.84 2.36 4.31
C TRP A 39 1.55 3.45 3.28
N CYS A 40 0.29 3.77 3.01
CA CYS A 40 -0.11 4.83 2.09
C CYS A 40 0.31 6.22 2.61
N SER A 41 0.23 6.45 3.91
CA SER A 41 0.71 7.68 4.55
C SER A 41 2.24 7.80 4.47
N LEU A 42 2.96 6.71 4.73
CA LEU A 42 4.42 6.63 4.56
C LEU A 42 4.82 6.84 3.10
N GLN A 43 4.10 6.25 2.15
CA GLN A 43 4.34 6.45 0.72
C GLN A 43 4.03 7.88 0.27
N LYS A 44 2.96 8.52 0.77
CA LYS A 44 2.70 9.95 0.52
C LYS A 44 3.85 10.83 1.02
N ASN A 45 4.34 10.58 2.24
CA ASN A 45 5.46 11.33 2.80
C ASN A 45 6.77 11.08 2.02
N ARG A 46 6.94 9.85 1.51
CA ARG A 46 8.08 9.47 0.68
C ARG A 46 8.01 10.06 -0.73
N ILE A 47 6.82 10.17 -1.34
CA ILE A 47 6.60 10.87 -2.62
C ILE A 47 6.82 12.37 -2.44
N SER A 48 6.36 12.98 -1.34
CA SER A 48 6.68 14.38 -1.03
C SER A 48 8.18 14.63 -0.89
N ASN A 49 8.91 13.70 -0.26
CA ASN A 49 10.38 13.79 -0.20
C ASN A 49 11.06 13.49 -1.56
N GLN A 50 10.53 12.57 -2.39
CA GLN A 50 11.09 12.32 -3.72
C GLN A 50 10.84 13.45 -4.73
N VAL A 51 9.78 14.24 -4.57
CA VAL A 51 9.55 15.44 -5.38
C VAL A 51 10.56 16.55 -5.02
N GLU A 52 11.07 16.61 -3.79
CA GLU A 52 12.16 17.52 -3.43
C GLU A 52 13.52 17.14 -4.06
N TYR A 53 13.76 15.85 -4.34
CA TYR A 53 14.99 15.40 -5.00
C TYR A 53 14.93 15.37 -6.53
N LEU A 54 13.76 15.61 -7.15
CA LEU A 54 13.60 15.72 -8.62
C LEU A 54 13.45 17.17 -9.10
N GLY A 55 13.72 18.15 -8.23
CA GLY A 55 13.59 19.58 -8.50
C GLY A 55 14.87 20.39 -8.24
N LYS A 56 16.05 19.75 -8.27
CA LYS A 56 17.35 20.45 -8.20
C LYS A 56 18.36 19.85 -9.18
N SER A 57 18.08 20.05 -10.46
CA SER A 57 19.14 20.18 -11.46
C SER A 57 18.86 21.46 -12.24
N GLU A 58 19.78 22.41 -12.02
CA GLU A 58 20.04 23.67 -12.73
C GLU A 58 19.23 24.91 -12.32
#